data_AF-A0A2N1S2M0-F1
#
_entry.id   AF-A0A2N1S2M0-F1
#
_cell.length_a   1.000
_cell.length_b   1.000
_cell.length_c   1.000
_cell.angle_alpha   90.00
_cell.angle_beta   90.00
_cell.angle_gamma   90.00
#
_symmetry.space_group_name_H-M   'P 1'
#
loop_
_entity.id
_entity.type
_entity.pdbx_description
1 polymer ?
#
loop_
_entity_poly.entity_id
_entity_poly.type
_entity_poly.pdbx_seq_one_letter_code
_entity_poly.pdbx_strand_id
1 'polypeptide(L)'
;MDEDSSLLEINIDKKNYLRLYAYTYHDELRLTVSLETDDSVISSEHLKPAFCPFTGKKISSDSDDMNRLAKGISLKQSNGKMLENCCFIDGKTIHLHTPDRQLHYQLAFDPLTGIGMKQPKR
;
A
#
# COMPACT_ATOMS: atom_id res chain seq x y z
N MET A 1 10.35 -10.84 -7.89
CA MET A 1 9.41 -10.72 -6.76
C MET A 1 8.22 -11.49 -7.22
N ASP A 2 7.84 -12.57 -6.54
CA ASP A 2 6.65 -13.34 -6.93
C ASP A 2 5.45 -12.38 -6.82
N GLU A 3 4.70 -12.24 -7.91
CA GLU A 3 3.61 -11.25 -8.04
C GLU A 3 2.52 -11.41 -6.97
N ASP A 4 2.50 -12.56 -6.29
CA ASP A 4 1.54 -12.93 -5.25
C ASP A 4 2.02 -12.63 -3.82
N SER A 5 3.25 -12.18 -3.62
CA SER A 5 3.78 -11.90 -2.27
C SER A 5 3.41 -10.49 -1.79
N SER A 6 2.84 -10.40 -0.59
CA SER A 6 2.57 -9.11 0.06
C SER A 6 3.88 -8.39 0.43
N LEU A 7 3.90 -7.07 0.23
CA LEU A 7 4.98 -6.18 0.70
C LEU A 7 4.96 -6.07 2.22
N LEU A 8 3.77 -6.01 2.81
CA LEU A 8 3.53 -5.96 4.24
C LEU A 8 2.32 -6.81 4.58
N GLU A 9 2.38 -7.43 5.75
CA GLU A 9 1.28 -8.21 6.31
C GLU A 9 1.21 -8.01 7.82
N ILE A 10 0.01 -7.66 8.31
CA ILE A 10 -0.34 -7.70 9.73
C ILE A 10 -1.46 -8.72 9.90
N ASN A 11 -1.19 -9.75 10.69
CA ASN A 11 -2.23 -10.61 11.25
C ASN A 11 -3.03 -9.80 12.28
N ILE A 12 -4.33 -9.61 12.03
CA ILE A 12 -5.23 -8.90 12.94
C ILE A 12 -5.78 -9.85 14.01
N ASP A 13 -6.17 -11.05 13.58
CA ASP A 13 -6.64 -12.12 14.46
C ASP A 13 -6.30 -13.49 13.85
N LYS A 14 -6.93 -14.57 14.34
CA LYS A 14 -6.63 -15.94 13.88
C LYS A 14 -6.94 -16.20 12.40
N LYS A 15 -7.73 -15.35 11.74
CA LYS A 15 -8.20 -15.59 10.37
C LYS A 15 -8.12 -14.37 9.47
N ASN A 16 -7.95 -13.16 10.03
CA ASN A 16 -7.97 -11.92 9.26
C ASN A 16 -6.58 -11.29 9.17
N TYR A 17 -6.23 -10.86 7.96
CA TYR A 17 -4.96 -10.27 7.60
C TYR A 17 -5.19 -8.90 6.95
N LEU A 18 -4.40 -7.92 7.34
CA LEU A 18 -4.23 -6.67 6.62
C LEU A 18 -2.95 -6.78 5.78
N ARG A 19 -3.08 -6.70 4.46
CA ARG A 19 -1.97 -6.87 3.53
C ARG A 19 -1.85 -5.71 2.56
N LEU A 20 -0.60 -5.42 2.19
CA LEU A 20 -0.26 -4.47 1.14
C LEU A 20 0.43 -5.24 0.02
N TYR A 21 -0.03 -5.03 -1.20
CA TYR A 21 0.53 -5.61 -2.41
C TYR A 21 1.03 -4.53 -3.35
N ALA A 22 2.04 -4.85 -4.15
CA ALA A 22 2.46 -4.05 -5.28
C ALA A 22 2.74 -4.96 -6.47
N TYR A 23 1.93 -4.84 -7.52
CA TYR A 23 2.00 -5.69 -8.70
C TYR A 23 1.62 -4.91 -9.96
N THR A 24 1.97 -5.46 -11.11
CA THR A 24 1.56 -4.94 -12.41
C THR A 24 0.28 -5.62 -12.88
N TYR A 25 -0.70 -4.84 -13.33
CA TYR A 25 -1.97 -5.33 -13.86
C TYR A 25 -2.34 -4.56 -15.12
N HIS A 26 -2.47 -5.26 -16.25
CA HIS A 26 -2.65 -4.67 -17.59
C HIS A 26 -1.63 -3.55 -17.88
N ASP A 27 -0.34 -3.85 -17.68
CA ASP A 27 0.79 -2.93 -17.84
C ASP A 27 0.79 -1.69 -16.91
N GLU A 28 -0.14 -1.62 -15.95
CA GLU A 28 -0.20 -0.56 -14.95
C GLU A 28 0.19 -1.09 -13.58
N LEU A 29 1.12 -0.41 -12.91
CA LEU A 29 1.45 -0.75 -11.53
C LEU A 29 0.32 -0.33 -10.59
N ARG A 30 -0.05 -1.21 -9.65
CA ARG A 30 -1.04 -0.96 -8.60
C ARG A 30 -0.46 -1.22 -7.23
N LEU A 31 -0.89 -0.40 -6.28
CA LEU A 31 -0.79 -0.68 -4.84
C LEU A 31 -2.16 -1.11 -4.36
N THR A 32 -2.27 -2.28 -3.75
CA THR A 32 -3.54 -2.77 -3.20
C THR A 32 -3.40 -2.97 -1.71
N VAL A 33 -4.28 -2.32 -0.94
CA VAL A 33 -4.44 -2.59 0.49
C VAL A 33 -5.66 -3.47 0.64
N SER A 34 -5.51 -4.59 1.32
CA SER A 34 -6.55 -5.60 1.45
C SER A 34 -6.71 -6.02 2.90
N LEU A 35 -7.96 -6.10 3.34
CA LEU A 35 -8.38 -6.87 4.49
C LEU A 35 -8.97 -8.19 3.97
N GLU A 36 -8.37 -9.30 4.34
CA GLU A 36 -8.70 -10.61 3.79
C GLU A 36 -8.56 -11.73 4.83
N THR A 37 -9.17 -12.87 4.52
CA THR A 37 -8.94 -14.14 5.18
C THR A 37 -8.07 -15.03 4.31
N ASP A 38 -7.75 -16.23 4.80
CA ASP A 38 -7.06 -17.24 3.97
C ASP A 38 -7.84 -17.59 2.68
N ASP A 39 -9.17 -17.46 2.70
CA ASP A 39 -10.05 -17.94 1.62
C ASP A 39 -10.74 -16.81 0.83
N SER A 40 -10.74 -15.56 1.31
CA SER A 40 -11.56 -14.50 0.71
C SER A 40 -11.10 -13.09 1.04
N VAL A 41 -11.31 -12.14 0.12
CA VAL A 41 -11.12 -10.70 0.38
C VAL A 41 -12.38 -10.13 1.01
N ILE A 42 -12.25 -9.49 2.17
CA ILE A 42 -13.35 -8.82 2.88
C ILE A 42 -13.57 -7.41 2.33
N SER A 43 -12.48 -6.65 2.22
CA SER A 43 -12.49 -5.27 1.75
C SER A 43 -11.12 -4.93 1.18
N SER A 44 -11.06 -4.20 0.08
CA SER A 44 -9.80 -3.78 -0.51
C SER A 44 -9.92 -2.43 -1.19
N GLU A 45 -8.79 -1.74 -1.28
CA GLU A 45 -8.63 -0.50 -2.03
C GLU A 45 -7.48 -0.68 -3.01
N HIS A 46 -7.72 -0.29 -4.26
CA HIS A 46 -6.74 -0.35 -5.34
C HIS A 46 -6.34 1.07 -5.71
N LEU A 47 -5.03 1.34 -5.66
CA LEU A 47 -4.49 2.67 -5.82
C LEU A 47 -3.51 2.67 -6.99
N LYS A 48 -3.64 3.65 -7.87
CA LYS A 48 -2.71 3.87 -8.98
C LYS A 48 -1.68 4.94 -8.59
N PRO A 49 -0.39 4.58 -8.48
CA PRO A 49 0.65 5.57 -8.24
C PRO A 49 0.77 6.59 -9.38
N ALA A 50 1.17 7.82 -9.05
CA ALA A 50 1.56 8.80 -10.07
C ALA A 50 2.91 8.44 -10.71
N PHE A 51 3.83 7.96 -9.88
CA PHE A 51 5.15 7.48 -10.26
C PHE A 51 5.35 6.03 -9.80
N CYS A 52 6.06 5.25 -10.60
CA CYS A 52 6.46 3.90 -10.23
C CYS A 52 7.40 3.96 -9.01
N PRO A 53 7.05 3.36 -7.86
CA PRO A 53 7.83 3.40 -6.63
C PRO A 53 9.13 2.58 -6.70
N PHE A 54 9.31 1.79 -7.76
CA PHE A 54 10.51 0.97 -7.99
C PHE A 54 11.48 1.59 -8.99
N THR A 55 10.98 2.36 -9.96
CA THR A 55 11.81 2.91 -11.06
C THR A 55 11.83 4.44 -11.11
N GLY A 56 10.94 5.12 -10.38
CA GLY A 56 10.77 6.57 -10.41
C GLY A 56 10.14 7.11 -11.70
N LYS A 57 9.79 6.25 -12.66
CA LYS A 57 9.13 6.67 -13.91
C LYS A 57 7.71 7.16 -13.64
N LYS A 58 7.29 8.24 -14.29
CA LYS A 58 5.90 8.68 -14.27
C LYS A 58 5.01 7.65 -14.98
N ILE A 59 3.94 7.22 -14.34
CA ILE A 59 2.99 6.21 -14.86
C ILE A 59 1.53 6.69 -14.85
N SER A 60 1.22 7.77 -14.13
CA SER A 60 -0.09 8.44 -14.17
C SER A 60 0.08 9.95 -14.10
N SER A 61 -0.85 10.68 -14.71
CA SER A 61 -0.99 12.13 -14.51
C SER A 61 -1.86 12.46 -13.29
N ASP A 62 -2.64 11.48 -12.83
CA ASP A 62 -3.50 11.60 -11.66
C ASP A 62 -2.73 11.24 -10.39
N SER A 63 -2.94 12.04 -9.35
CA SER A 63 -2.32 11.90 -8.02
C SER A 63 -3.34 11.66 -6.91
N ASP A 64 -4.64 11.60 -7.23
CA ASP A 64 -5.71 11.52 -6.24
C ASP A 64 -5.60 10.29 -5.36
N ASP A 65 -5.26 9.13 -5.93
CA ASP A 65 -5.04 7.91 -5.17
C ASP A 65 -3.86 8.02 -4.20
N MET A 66 -2.77 8.68 -4.60
CA MET A 66 -1.62 8.89 -3.71
C MET A 66 -1.92 9.94 -2.64
N ASN A 67 -2.72 10.96 -2.96
CA ASN A 67 -3.21 11.93 -1.98
C ASN A 67 -4.17 11.29 -0.98
N ARG A 68 -5.03 10.36 -1.43
CA ARG A 68 -5.89 9.54 -0.56
C ARG A 68 -5.04 8.65 0.34
N LEU A 69 -4.05 7.97 -0.22
CA LEU A 69 -3.12 7.15 0.55
C LEU A 69 -2.36 7.97 1.60
N ALA A 70 -1.92 9.18 1.26
CA ALA A 70 -1.23 10.07 2.20
C ALA A 70 -2.14 10.57 3.33
N LYS A 71 -3.45 10.72 3.08
CA LYS A 71 -4.45 11.05 4.10
C LYS A 71 -4.81 9.86 5.01
N GLY A 72 -4.58 8.65 4.53
CA GLY A 72 -4.94 7.42 5.20
C GLY A 72 -6.15 6.74 4.55
N ILE A 73 -6.00 5.44 4.33
CA ILE A 73 -7.04 4.53 3.86
C ILE A 73 -7.64 3.80 5.06
N SER A 74 -8.96 3.74 5.09
CA SER A 74 -9.72 2.95 6.07
C SER A 74 -10.43 1.81 5.35
N LEU A 75 -10.42 0.61 5.93
CA LEU A 75 -11.10 -0.56 5.36
C LEU A 75 -12.19 -1.10 6.29
N LYS A 76 -13.29 -1.56 5.72
CA LYS A 76 -14.43 -2.08 6.48
C LYS A 76 -14.24 -3.56 6.78
N GLN A 77 -14.36 -3.92 8.05
CA GLN A 77 -14.31 -5.31 8.51
C GLN A 77 -15.63 -6.03 8.24
N SER A 78 -15.60 -7.37 8.26
CA SER A 78 -16.77 -8.23 8.08
C SER A 78 -17.86 -8.01 9.13
N ASN A 79 -17.47 -7.61 10.34
CA ASN A 79 -18.38 -7.23 11.44
C ASN A 79 -19.00 -5.82 11.27
N GLY A 80 -18.68 -5.12 10.18
CA GLY A 80 -19.16 -3.77 9.88
C GLY A 80 -18.36 -2.62 10.51
N LYS A 81 -17.41 -2.89 11.41
CA LYS A 81 -16.53 -1.88 11.99
C LYS A 81 -15.50 -1.39 10.97
N MET A 82 -15.10 -0.13 11.08
CA MET A 82 -14.04 0.44 10.25
C MET A 82 -12.68 0.25 10.92
N LEU A 83 -11.69 -0.22 10.16
CA LEU A 83 -10.30 -0.15 10.55
C LEU A 83 -9.74 1.19 10.01
N GLU A 84 -9.79 2.21 10.86
CA GLU A 84 -9.47 3.58 10.47
C GLU A 84 -7.98 3.79 10.20
N ASN A 85 -7.67 4.49 9.11
CA ASN A 85 -6.29 4.85 8.71
C ASN A 85 -5.31 3.67 8.78
N CYS A 86 -5.77 2.51 8.34
CA CYS A 86 -5.04 1.25 8.42
C CYS A 86 -3.87 1.19 7.44
N CYS A 87 -3.87 2.03 6.41
CA CYS A 87 -2.73 2.19 5.52
C CYS A 87 -2.54 3.65 5.14
N PHE A 88 -1.31 4.14 5.25
CA PHE A 88 -0.96 5.47 4.76
C PHE A 88 0.47 5.52 4.25
N ILE A 89 0.81 6.58 3.50
CA ILE A 89 2.17 6.81 3.01
C ILE A 89 2.72 8.14 3.52
N ASP A 90 3.97 8.13 3.95
CA ASP A 90 4.76 9.32 4.25
C ASP A 90 6.02 9.35 3.37
N GLY A 91 5.98 10.20 2.34
CA GLY A 91 6.96 10.25 1.26
C GLY A 91 7.08 8.90 0.53
N LYS A 92 8.15 8.17 0.82
CA LYS A 92 8.43 6.84 0.22
C LYS A 92 8.17 5.67 1.17
N THR A 93 7.64 5.92 2.37
CA THR A 93 7.43 4.88 3.38
C THR A 93 5.93 4.60 3.48
N ILE A 94 5.52 3.39 3.14
CA ILE A 94 4.14 2.94 3.37
C ILE A 94 4.07 2.31 4.76
N HIS A 95 3.02 2.65 5.49
CA HIS A 95 2.72 2.13 6.80
C HIS A 95 1.44 1.31 6.75
N LEU A 96 1.46 0.12 7.32
CA LEU A 96 0.26 -0.60 7.75
C LEU A 96 0.11 -0.45 9.25
N HIS A 97 -1.13 -0.24 9.69
CA HIS A 97 -1.44 0.02 11.09
C HIS A 97 -2.73 -0.69 11.51
N THR A 98 -2.67 -1.34 12.66
CA THR A 98 -3.79 -1.82 13.47
C THR A 98 -3.63 -1.27 14.89
N PRO A 99 -4.68 -1.25 15.73
CA PRO A 99 -4.58 -0.71 17.09
C PRO A 99 -3.41 -1.24 17.93
N ASP A 100 -2.99 -2.47 17.66
CA ASP A 100 -1.95 -3.16 18.44
C ASP A 100 -0.59 -3.21 17.73
N ARG A 101 -0.53 -2.90 16.43
CA ARG A 101 0.68 -3.13 15.62
C ARG A 101 0.81 -2.16 14.46
N GLN A 102 2.05 -1.77 14.19
CA GLN A 102 2.40 -1.01 13.01
C GLN A 102 3.58 -1.68 12.30
N LEU A 103 3.51 -1.75 10.97
CA LEU A 103 4.61 -2.17 10.10
C LEU A 103 4.83 -1.10 9.04
N HIS A 104 6.02 -1.08 8.46
CA HIS A 104 6.34 -0.16 7.40
C HIS A 104 7.25 -0.79 6.35
N TYR A 105 7.11 -0.29 5.12
CA TYR A 105 7.92 -0.69 3.99
C TYR A 105 8.44 0.55 3.28
N GLN A 106 9.74 0.60 3.03
CA GLN A 106 10.37 1.72 2.36
C GLN A 106 10.54 1.42 0.87
N LEU A 107 9.86 2.21 0.05
CA LEU A 107 9.97 2.18 -1.40
C LEU A 107 11.28 2.84 -1.86
N ALA A 108 11.73 2.50 -3.07
CA ALA A 108 12.93 3.11 -3.65
C ALA A 108 12.68 4.58 -4.03
N PHE A 109 11.47 4.86 -4.53
CA PHE A 109 11.00 6.17 -4.95
C PHE A 109 9.64 6.48 -4.33
N ASP A 110 9.41 7.76 -4.04
CA ASP A 110 8.11 8.28 -3.63
C ASP A 110 7.10 8.11 -4.80
N PRO A 111 5.98 7.40 -4.60
CA PRO A 111 4.99 7.14 -5.65
C PRO A 111 4.13 8.36 -6.02
N LEU A 112 4.16 9.44 -5.22
CA LEU A 112 3.52 10.71 -5.51
C LEU A 112 4.44 11.65 -6.30
N THR A 113 5.72 11.72 -5.94
CA THR A 113 6.65 12.73 -6.49
C THR A 113 7.73 12.16 -7.41
N GLY A 114 7.95 10.85 -7.40
CA GLY A 114 9.05 10.19 -8.12
C GLY A 114 10.43 10.40 -7.50
N ILE A 115 10.52 11.06 -6.33
CA ILE A 115 11.81 11.37 -5.68
C ILE A 115 12.35 10.11 -5.00
N GLY A 116 13.57 9.71 -5.40
CA GLY A 116 14.26 8.55 -4.86
C GLY A 116 15.15 8.84 -3.66
N MET A 117 15.76 7.79 -3.12
CA MET A 117 16.97 7.92 -2.30
C MET A 117 18.04 8.67 -3.11
N LYS A 118 18.50 9.84 -2.65
CA LYS A 118 19.79 10.37 -3.09
C LYS A 118 20.83 9.34 -2.66
N GLN A 119 21.40 8.59 -3.60
CA GLN A 119 22.59 7.81 -3.30
C GLN A 119 23.64 8.80 -2.75
N PRO A 120 24.23 8.55 -1.57
CA PRO A 120 25.40 9.32 -1.19
C PRO A 120 26.44 9.11 -2.29
N LYS A 121 26.89 10.21 -2.90
CA LYS A 121 28.04 10.18 -3.82
C LYS A 121 29.19 9.51 -3.05
N ARG A 122 29.58 8.31 -3.46
CA ARG A 122 30.85 7.71 -3.05
C ARG A 122 32.00 8.50 -3.65
#